data_AF-A0A1Y4GXL3-F1
#
_entry.id   AF-A0A1Y4GXL3-F1
#
_cell.length_a   1.000
_cell.length_b   1.000
_cell.length_c   1.000
_cell.angle_alpha   90.00
_cell.angle_beta   90.00
_cell.angle_gamma   90.00
#
_symmetry.space_group_name_H-M   'P 1'
#
loop_
_entity.id
_entity.type
_entity.pdbx_description
1 polymer ?
#
loop_
_entity_poly.entity_id
_entity_poly.type
_entity_poly.pdbx_seq_one_letter_code
_entity_poly.pdbx_strand_id
1 'polypeptide(L)'
;MKKDTTRVLVESTVRRTLKNIQESPERATRNLIDLGLEFSNGRFQTRLLKHAQRMLKNQKSAYYDLVKRVVADVDHDIITTFGVNLGYNSCTKGARVIREIEAEKGFNIPWALNLLINEKKLEEEPDFYPSVLRQGQALGIHTYLLFVTGDPEKLLPVIEGEPDCAFVLFLRGHQVSRPFLEKMKAVKNAMISVYANEDMPGACRKLRDARLLYAVHQRYTEQDREQILSGEWLHSILPAHPAFAFLRADLSCTPQTQKEIYQYVNRVQDEQQVPLIFMDIKQDTRLIDRIISDGECLVGFDADGSLRTHEGCKREEQYNIFYHPLEEILQSAAKK
;
A
#
# COMPACT_ATOMS: atom_id res chain seq x y z
N MET A 1 3.15 -6.73 26.82
CA MET A 1 3.97 -6.44 25.61
C MET A 1 5.19 -5.62 26.01
N LYS A 2 6.41 -6.12 25.77
CA LYS A 2 7.60 -5.25 25.81
C LYS A 2 7.43 -4.23 24.69
N LYS A 3 7.49 -2.93 25.00
CA LYS A 3 7.51 -1.88 23.97
C LYS A 3 8.69 -2.15 23.04
N ASP A 4 8.42 -2.20 21.73
CA ASP A 4 9.45 -2.30 20.72
C ASP A 4 10.24 -0.97 20.72
N THR A 5 11.36 -0.95 21.45
CA THR A 5 12.19 0.24 21.63
C THR A 5 12.67 0.81 20.29
N THR A 6 12.93 -0.06 19.31
CA THR A 6 13.35 0.35 17.97
C THR A 6 12.22 1.06 17.24
N ARG A 7 10.99 0.53 17.28
CA ARG A 7 9.80 1.21 16.73
C ARG A 7 9.61 2.59 17.34
N VAL A 8 9.71 2.71 18.67
CA VAL A 8 9.57 4.00 19.37
C VAL A 8 10.63 5.00 18.92
N LEU A 9 11.88 4.56 18.74
CA LEU A 9 12.97 5.40 18.24
C LEU A 9 12.71 5.86 16.80
N VAL A 10 12.32 4.94 15.90
CA VAL A 10 11.97 5.26 14.52
C VAL A 10 10.85 6.29 14.48
N GLU A 11 9.75 6.04 15.19
CA GLU A 11 8.61 6.95 15.24
C GLU A 11 9.00 8.34 15.76
N SER A 12 9.75 8.41 16.86
CA SER A 12 10.21 9.69 17.41
C SER A 12 11.11 10.47 16.44
N THR A 13 11.93 9.76 15.66
CA THR A 13 12.84 10.38 14.69
C THR A 13 12.10 10.85 13.45
N VAL A 14 11.12 10.09 12.96
CA VAL A 14 10.21 10.54 11.89
C VAL A 14 9.47 11.81 12.32
N ARG A 15 8.86 11.82 13.51
CA ARG A 15 8.14 12.99 14.05
C ARG A 15 9.04 14.22 14.15
N ARG A 16 10.26 14.05 14.66
CA ARG A 16 11.25 15.14 14.74
C ARG A 16 11.64 15.67 13.36
N THR A 17 11.83 14.77 12.40
CA THR A 17 12.21 15.15 11.03
C THR A 17 11.08 15.90 10.33
N LEU A 18 9.82 15.47 10.50
CA LEU A 18 8.64 16.15 9.97
C LEU A 18 8.43 17.54 10.58
N LYS A 19 8.75 17.76 11.86
CA LYS A 19 8.66 19.10 12.47
C LYS A 19 9.65 20.09 11.84
N ASN A 20 10.84 19.62 11.44
CA ASN A 20 11.91 20.47 10.94
C ASN A 20 11.95 20.55 9.40
N ILE A 21 11.08 19.80 8.71
CA ILE A 21 11.12 19.68 7.25
C ILE A 21 10.77 20.99 6.55
N GLN A 22 10.00 21.89 7.19
CA GLN A 22 9.69 23.20 6.60
C GLN A 22 10.91 24.12 6.51
N GLU A 23 11.90 23.96 7.38
CA GLU A 23 13.13 24.76 7.38
C GLU A 23 14.13 24.29 6.29
N SER A 24 14.20 22.98 6.03
CA SER A 24 15.07 22.42 5.00
C SER A 24 14.50 21.10 4.44
N PRO A 25 13.55 21.19 3.49
CA PRO A 25 12.86 20.01 2.95
C PRO A 25 13.80 18.99 2.32
N GLU A 26 14.80 19.44 1.57
CA GLU A 26 15.75 18.57 0.88
C GLU A 26 16.61 17.79 1.87
N ARG A 27 17.08 18.45 2.94
CA ARG A 27 17.87 17.82 4.00
C ARG A 27 17.03 16.84 4.81
N ALA A 28 15.84 17.27 5.24
CA ALA A 28 14.94 16.42 6.00
C ALA A 28 14.48 15.20 5.20
N THR A 29 14.24 15.34 3.89
CA THR A 29 13.92 14.20 3.01
C THR A 29 15.07 13.20 2.96
N ARG A 30 16.32 13.66 2.78
CA ARG A 30 17.49 12.78 2.82
C ARG A 30 17.65 12.10 4.17
N ASN A 31 17.47 12.83 5.27
CA ASN A 31 17.52 12.28 6.62
C ASN A 31 16.47 11.17 6.82
N LEU A 32 15.26 11.28 6.27
CA LEU A 32 14.24 10.22 6.33
C LEU A 32 14.68 8.95 5.59
N ILE A 33 15.35 9.09 4.44
CA ILE A 33 15.89 7.94 3.70
C ILE A 33 17.04 7.30 4.48
N ASP A 34 17.98 8.11 4.97
CA ASP A 34 19.12 7.62 5.73
C ASP A 34 18.65 6.92 7.02
N LEU A 35 17.59 7.43 7.65
CA LEU A 35 16.90 6.75 8.75
C LEU A 35 16.35 5.38 8.32
N GLY A 36 15.63 5.34 7.20
CA GLY A 36 15.14 4.08 6.64
C GLY A 36 16.28 3.07 6.45
N LEU A 37 17.43 3.51 5.94
CA LEU A 37 18.63 2.68 5.74
C LEU A 37 19.23 2.18 7.06
N GLU A 38 19.33 3.04 8.07
CA GLU A 38 19.88 2.70 9.39
C GLU A 38 19.04 1.62 10.10
N PHE A 39 17.72 1.70 9.99
CA PHE A 39 16.79 0.77 10.64
C PHE A 39 16.46 -0.47 9.80
N SER A 40 17.10 -0.61 8.63
CA SER A 40 16.92 -1.76 7.73
C SER A 40 17.97 -2.84 7.98
N ASN A 41 17.66 -3.75 8.90
CA ASN A 41 18.49 -4.92 9.17
C ASN A 41 18.20 -6.05 8.16
N GLY A 42 18.74 -5.90 6.94
CA GLY A 42 18.66 -6.95 5.90
C GLY A 42 19.35 -6.58 4.59
N ARG A 43 20.06 -7.55 3.97
CA ARG A 43 20.75 -7.40 2.67
C ARG A 43 19.83 -6.95 1.52
N PHE A 44 18.53 -7.17 1.65
CA PHE A 44 17.55 -6.83 0.61
C PHE A 44 16.76 -5.53 0.87
N GLN A 45 16.44 -5.19 2.13
CA GLN A 45 15.84 -3.89 2.49
C GLN A 45 16.73 -2.73 2.02
N THR A 46 18.04 -2.95 2.04
CA THR A 46 19.01 -2.01 1.45
C THR A 46 18.84 -1.83 -0.06
N ARG A 47 18.26 -2.75 -0.85
CA ARG A 47 18.10 -2.56 -2.31
C ARG A 47 17.01 -1.52 -2.64
N LEU A 48 15.84 -1.62 -1.99
CA LEU A 48 14.73 -0.68 -2.16
C LEU A 48 15.13 0.72 -1.67
N LEU A 49 15.74 0.80 -0.49
CA LEU A 49 16.20 2.07 0.07
C LEU A 49 17.42 2.63 -0.66
N LYS A 50 18.34 1.81 -1.20
CA LYS A 50 19.41 2.29 -2.10
C LYS A 50 18.86 2.75 -3.44
N HIS A 51 17.73 2.23 -3.91
CA HIS A 51 17.06 2.76 -5.08
C HIS A 51 16.49 4.14 -4.76
N ALA A 52 15.72 4.27 -3.68
CA ALA A 52 15.22 5.57 -3.20
C ALA A 52 16.36 6.59 -2.93
N GLN A 53 17.46 6.17 -2.31
CA GLN A 53 18.62 7.03 -2.07
C GLN A 53 19.30 7.46 -3.38
N ARG A 54 19.42 6.57 -4.37
CA ARG A 54 19.93 6.92 -5.70
C ARG A 54 19.01 7.92 -6.39
N MET A 55 17.69 7.73 -6.26
CA MET A 55 16.72 8.66 -6.84
C MET A 55 16.90 10.06 -6.26
N LEU A 56 17.02 10.20 -4.93
CA LEU A 56 17.17 11.50 -4.29
C LEU A 56 18.55 12.16 -4.43
N LYS A 57 19.54 11.51 -5.07
CA LYS A 57 20.77 12.20 -5.49
C LYS A 57 20.49 13.28 -6.54
N ASN A 58 19.43 13.12 -7.32
CA ASN A 58 18.99 14.13 -8.28
C ASN A 58 18.40 15.34 -7.55
N GLN A 59 19.15 16.44 -7.45
CA GLN A 59 18.69 17.67 -6.79
C GLN A 59 17.50 18.34 -7.48
N LYS A 60 17.22 17.99 -8.74
CA LYS A 60 16.07 18.51 -9.52
C LYS A 60 14.88 17.56 -9.53
N SER A 61 14.88 16.55 -8.66
CA SER A 61 13.80 15.57 -8.55
C SER A 61 12.48 16.21 -8.12
N ALA A 62 11.39 15.94 -8.85
CA ALA A 62 10.04 16.33 -8.46
C ALA A 62 9.57 15.64 -7.17
N TYR A 63 10.29 14.63 -6.67
CA TYR A 63 9.99 14.00 -5.38
C TYR A 63 10.25 14.93 -4.20
N TYR A 64 11.13 15.93 -4.31
CA TYR A 64 11.24 16.96 -3.28
C TYR A 64 9.96 17.80 -3.19
N ASP A 65 9.31 18.09 -4.34
CA ASP A 65 8.04 18.80 -4.37
C ASP A 65 6.90 17.93 -3.84
N LEU A 66 6.91 16.63 -4.15
CA LEU A 66 5.99 15.66 -3.54
C LEU A 66 6.09 15.69 -2.01
N VAL A 67 7.31 15.58 -1.46
CA VAL A 67 7.51 15.54 -0.01
C VAL A 67 7.07 16.86 0.65
N LYS A 68 7.47 18.01 0.08
CA LYS A 68 7.02 19.33 0.55
C LYS A 68 5.49 19.41 0.60
N ARG A 69 4.82 18.97 -0.45
CA ARG A 69 3.35 18.99 -0.56
C ARG A 69 2.69 18.06 0.45
N VAL A 70 3.12 16.80 0.53
CA VAL A 70 2.55 15.81 1.46
C VAL A 70 2.67 16.29 2.91
N VAL A 71 3.83 16.81 3.30
CA VAL A 71 4.01 17.37 4.65
C VAL A 71 3.09 18.54 4.93
N ALA A 72 2.91 19.44 3.96
CA ALA A 72 2.08 20.63 4.14
C ALA A 72 0.60 20.26 4.26
N ASP A 73 0.13 19.40 3.36
CA ASP A 73 -1.28 19.13 3.16
C ASP A 73 -1.80 18.04 4.11
N VAL A 74 -0.99 17.05 4.47
CA VAL A 74 -1.42 15.89 5.28
C VAL A 74 -1.17 16.15 6.77
N ASP A 75 -2.00 15.56 7.63
CA ASP A 75 -1.76 15.48 9.07
C ASP A 75 -0.47 14.68 9.37
N HIS A 76 0.44 15.25 10.15
CA HIS A 76 1.73 14.63 10.47
C HIS A 76 1.60 13.33 11.25
N ASP A 77 0.52 13.14 12.01
CA ASP A 77 0.23 11.87 12.68
C ASP A 77 -0.13 10.78 11.67
N ILE A 78 -0.81 11.12 10.57
CA ILE A 78 -1.09 10.18 9.48
C ILE A 78 0.22 9.81 8.77
N ILE A 79 1.04 10.81 8.39
CA ILE A 79 2.33 10.56 7.73
C ILE A 79 3.21 9.65 8.60
N THR A 80 3.26 9.94 9.90
CA THR A 80 4.07 9.17 10.86
C THR A 80 3.52 7.76 11.03
N THR A 81 2.26 7.59 11.41
CA THR A 81 1.71 6.27 11.75
C THR A 81 1.65 5.37 10.52
N PHE A 82 1.06 5.86 9.41
CA PHE A 82 1.03 5.10 8.16
C PHE A 82 2.44 4.78 7.65
N GLY A 83 3.36 5.74 7.66
CA GLY A 83 4.74 5.57 7.19
C GLY A 83 5.55 4.58 8.04
N VAL A 84 5.42 4.61 9.37
CA VAL A 84 6.08 3.66 10.27
C VAL A 84 5.49 2.27 10.09
N ASN A 85 4.18 2.13 9.92
CA ASN A 85 3.55 0.83 9.70
C ASN A 85 3.98 0.22 8.35
N LEU A 86 3.94 1.01 7.27
CA LEU A 86 4.36 0.55 5.94
C LEU A 86 5.87 0.24 5.89
N GLY A 87 6.69 1.15 6.41
CA GLY A 87 8.15 1.03 6.38
C GLY A 87 8.68 0.05 7.42
N TYR A 88 8.58 0.39 8.70
CA TYR A 88 9.18 -0.40 9.76
C TYR A 88 8.41 -1.69 10.06
N ASN A 89 7.09 -1.64 10.28
CA ASN A 89 6.34 -2.84 10.62
C ASN A 89 6.28 -3.81 9.43
N SER A 90 5.97 -3.35 8.22
CA SER A 90 5.87 -4.24 7.05
C SER A 90 7.23 -4.65 6.50
N CYS A 91 8.09 -3.68 6.15
CA CYS A 91 9.34 -4.00 5.43
C CYS A 91 10.48 -4.45 6.35
N THR A 92 10.43 -4.19 7.66
CA THR A 92 11.50 -4.60 8.61
C THR A 92 11.05 -5.71 9.55
N LYS A 93 10.10 -5.44 10.45
CA LYS A 93 9.65 -6.40 11.47
C LYS A 93 8.91 -7.58 10.86
N GLY A 94 7.90 -7.31 10.04
CA GLY A 94 7.08 -8.29 9.33
C GLY A 94 7.91 -9.13 8.38
N ALA A 95 8.75 -8.48 7.58
CA ALA A 95 9.71 -9.16 6.70
C ALA A 95 10.61 -10.17 7.44
N ARG A 96 11.04 -9.90 8.67
CA ARG A 96 11.80 -10.87 9.47
C ARG A 96 10.94 -12.08 9.85
N VAL A 97 9.73 -11.83 10.35
CA VAL A 97 8.77 -12.90 10.74
C VAL A 97 8.41 -13.77 9.54
N ILE A 98 8.14 -13.17 8.38
CA ILE A 98 7.90 -13.87 7.12
C ILE A 98 9.05 -14.83 6.84
N ARG A 99 10.30 -14.34 6.76
CA ARG A 99 11.48 -15.19 6.47
C ARG A 99 11.64 -16.33 7.46
N GLU A 100 11.43 -16.08 8.76
CA GLU A 100 11.54 -17.10 9.81
C GLU A 100 10.50 -18.22 9.59
N ILE A 101 9.23 -17.86 9.40
CA ILE A 101 8.14 -18.83 9.21
C ILE A 101 8.31 -19.57 7.88
N GLU A 102 8.66 -18.89 6.79
CA GLU A 102 8.84 -19.56 5.51
C GLU A 102 10.03 -20.54 5.52
N ALA A 103 11.09 -20.23 6.27
CA ALA A 103 12.24 -21.14 6.44
C ALA A 103 11.88 -22.36 7.32
N GLU A 104 11.02 -22.17 8.31
CA GLU A 104 10.57 -23.24 9.22
C GLU A 104 9.51 -24.14 8.57
N LYS A 105 8.50 -23.55 7.91
CA LYS A 105 7.29 -24.25 7.48
C LYS A 105 7.19 -24.54 5.98
N GLY A 106 8.09 -24.00 5.16
CA GLY A 106 8.23 -24.39 3.75
C GLY A 106 7.13 -23.90 2.80
N PHE A 107 6.41 -22.83 3.14
CA PHE A 107 5.48 -22.13 2.23
C PHE A 107 5.83 -20.63 2.18
N ASN A 108 5.37 -19.93 1.14
CA ASN A 108 5.60 -18.50 0.96
C ASN A 108 4.48 -17.67 1.60
N ILE A 109 4.84 -16.55 2.23
CA ILE A 109 3.88 -15.61 2.85
C ILE A 109 3.94 -14.28 2.09
N PRO A 110 2.80 -13.74 1.64
CA PRO A 110 2.79 -12.48 0.91
C PRO A 110 3.16 -11.31 1.82
N TRP A 111 3.97 -10.36 1.36
CA TRP A 111 4.27 -9.14 2.10
C TRP A 111 3.03 -8.29 2.42
N ALA A 112 2.08 -8.26 1.50
CA ALA A 112 0.82 -7.53 1.63
C ALA A 112 -0.37 -8.39 1.20
N LEU A 113 -1.51 -8.22 1.89
CA LEU A 113 -2.73 -8.97 1.60
C LEU A 113 -3.76 -8.08 0.91
N ASN A 114 -4.29 -8.55 -0.23
CA ASN A 114 -5.36 -7.86 -0.96
C ASN A 114 -6.72 -8.44 -0.56
N LEU A 115 -7.69 -7.60 -0.19
CA LEU A 115 -9.03 -8.07 0.20
C LEU A 115 -10.10 -7.26 -0.55
N LEU A 116 -10.91 -7.93 -1.35
CA LEU A 116 -12.18 -7.37 -1.81
C LEU A 116 -13.23 -7.62 -0.74
N ILE A 117 -13.71 -6.54 -0.14
CA ILE A 117 -14.57 -6.60 1.04
C ILE A 117 -15.98 -7.01 0.64
N ASN A 118 -16.49 -8.03 1.31
CA ASN A 118 -17.88 -8.46 1.25
C ASN A 118 -18.65 -7.75 2.37
N GLU A 119 -19.50 -6.81 1.98
CA GLU A 119 -20.30 -6.02 2.91
C GLU A 119 -21.25 -6.88 3.74
N LYS A 120 -21.88 -7.88 3.14
CA LYS A 120 -22.78 -8.81 3.85
C LYS A 120 -22.03 -9.61 4.91
N LYS A 121 -20.84 -10.14 4.58
CA LYS A 121 -19.99 -10.89 5.52
C LYS A 121 -19.51 -9.99 6.67
N LEU A 122 -19.15 -8.74 6.38
CA LEU A 122 -18.76 -7.76 7.39
C LEU A 122 -19.90 -7.46 8.38
N GLU A 123 -21.15 -7.44 7.91
CA GLU A 123 -22.34 -7.21 8.75
C GLU A 123 -22.76 -8.45 9.54
N GLU A 124 -22.82 -9.62 8.89
CA GLU A 124 -23.29 -10.87 9.50
C GLU A 124 -22.26 -11.47 10.46
N GLU A 125 -20.96 -11.27 10.19
CA GLU A 125 -19.85 -11.79 10.98
C GLU A 125 -18.81 -10.68 11.29
N PRO A 126 -19.09 -9.76 12.23
CA PRO A 126 -18.23 -8.60 12.51
C PRO A 126 -16.79 -8.95 12.90
N ASP A 127 -16.58 -10.14 13.48
CA ASP A 127 -15.26 -10.62 13.90
C ASP A 127 -14.45 -11.28 12.77
N PHE A 128 -15.04 -11.54 11.60
CA PHE A 128 -14.39 -12.24 10.50
C PHE A 128 -13.15 -11.51 10.00
N TYR A 129 -13.30 -10.25 9.54
CA TYR A 129 -12.18 -9.46 9.04
C TYR A 129 -11.13 -9.16 10.12
N PRO A 130 -11.50 -8.74 11.36
CA PRO A 130 -10.55 -8.67 12.46
C PRO A 130 -9.76 -9.98 12.67
N SER A 131 -10.40 -11.14 12.59
CA SER A 131 -9.72 -12.44 12.68
C SER A 131 -8.72 -12.65 11.55
N VAL A 132 -9.08 -12.34 10.30
CA VAL A 132 -8.18 -12.42 9.14
C VAL A 132 -6.96 -11.51 9.32
N LEU A 133 -7.14 -10.28 9.82
CA LEU A 133 -6.03 -9.34 10.06
C LEU A 133 -5.10 -9.83 11.17
N ARG A 134 -5.64 -10.40 12.26
CA ARG A 134 -4.82 -11.00 13.33
C ARG A 134 -4.03 -12.20 12.82
N GLN A 135 -4.64 -13.06 12.00
CA GLN A 135 -3.94 -14.17 11.35
C GLN A 135 -2.82 -13.68 10.43
N GLY A 136 -3.09 -12.65 9.62
CA GLY A 136 -2.07 -12.03 8.76
C GLY A 136 -0.90 -11.46 9.56
N GLN A 137 -1.17 -10.75 10.65
CA GLN A 137 -0.12 -10.22 11.53
C GLN A 137 0.72 -11.31 12.20
N ALA A 138 0.09 -12.42 12.61
CA ALA A 138 0.82 -13.58 13.14
C ALA A 138 1.80 -14.17 12.12
N LEU A 139 1.52 -14.02 10.83
CA LEU A 139 2.39 -14.40 9.72
C LEU A 139 3.38 -13.29 9.30
N GLY A 140 3.35 -12.11 9.93
CA GLY A 140 4.20 -10.97 9.61
C GLY A 140 3.62 -10.00 8.57
N ILE A 141 2.35 -10.15 8.17
CA ILE A 141 1.67 -9.28 7.22
C ILE A 141 1.14 -8.03 7.94
N HIS A 142 1.68 -6.87 7.58
CA HIS A 142 1.29 -5.58 8.16
C HIS A 142 0.72 -4.60 7.14
N THR A 143 0.69 -4.92 5.84
CA THR A 143 0.14 -4.06 4.80
C THR A 143 -1.08 -4.71 4.15
N TYR A 144 -2.19 -3.98 4.08
CA TYR A 144 -3.46 -4.48 3.57
C TYR A 144 -4.04 -3.53 2.52
N LEU A 145 -4.39 -4.09 1.36
CA LEU A 145 -5.04 -3.37 0.26
C LEU A 145 -6.52 -3.78 0.25
N LEU A 146 -7.38 -2.87 0.71
CA LEU A 146 -8.81 -3.13 0.89
C LEU A 146 -9.60 -2.49 -0.25
N PHE A 147 -10.23 -3.32 -1.08
CA PHE A 147 -11.13 -2.88 -2.14
C PHE A 147 -12.56 -2.88 -1.62
N VAL A 148 -13.20 -1.71 -1.61
CA VAL A 148 -14.51 -1.53 -0.97
C VAL A 148 -15.53 -1.06 -1.99
N THR A 149 -16.54 -1.88 -2.24
CA THR A 149 -17.65 -1.53 -3.15
C THR A 149 -18.86 -0.94 -2.42
N GLY A 150 -19.02 -1.27 -1.13
CA GLY A 150 -20.12 -0.83 -0.26
C GLY A 150 -19.77 0.41 0.58
N ASP A 151 -20.39 0.54 1.75
CA ASP A 151 -20.10 1.65 2.67
C ASP A 151 -18.71 1.50 3.35
N PRO A 152 -17.74 2.40 3.07
CA PRO A 152 -16.41 2.31 3.68
C PRO A 152 -16.41 2.62 5.18
N GLU A 153 -17.45 3.26 5.74
CA GLU A 153 -17.50 3.57 7.16
C GLU A 153 -17.55 2.31 8.04
N LYS A 154 -18.10 1.21 7.51
CA LYS A 154 -18.21 -0.07 8.22
C LYS A 154 -16.86 -0.73 8.50
N LEU A 155 -15.82 -0.38 7.75
CA LEU A 155 -14.47 -0.91 7.94
C LEU A 155 -13.62 -0.11 8.93
N LEU A 156 -14.04 1.11 9.29
CA LEU A 156 -13.23 1.96 10.15
C LEU A 156 -12.93 1.32 11.52
N PRO A 157 -13.89 0.67 12.20
CA PRO A 157 -13.60 -0.06 13.44
C PRO A 157 -12.56 -1.18 13.27
N VAL A 158 -12.58 -1.86 12.12
CA VAL A 158 -11.62 -2.93 11.80
C VAL A 158 -10.22 -2.34 11.61
N ILE A 159 -10.11 -1.20 10.93
CA ILE A 159 -8.85 -0.49 10.69
C ILE A 159 -8.27 0.09 11.99
N GLU A 160 -9.11 0.71 12.82
CA GLU A 160 -8.72 1.29 14.11
C GLU A 160 -8.28 0.22 15.10
N GLY A 161 -8.87 -0.98 15.02
CA GLY A 161 -8.49 -2.13 15.84
C GLY A 161 -7.07 -2.64 15.60
N GLU A 162 -6.45 -2.29 14.46
CA GLU A 162 -5.14 -2.78 14.04
C GLU A 162 -4.13 -1.64 13.82
N PRO A 163 -3.72 -0.93 14.90
CA PRO A 163 -2.94 0.31 14.80
C PRO A 163 -1.51 0.13 14.28
N ASP A 164 -0.99 -1.10 14.27
CA ASP A 164 0.35 -1.44 13.76
C ASP A 164 0.35 -1.86 12.27
N CYS A 165 -0.81 -1.86 11.60
CA CYS A 165 -0.96 -2.17 10.19
C CYS A 165 -1.11 -0.90 9.33
N ALA A 166 -0.69 -0.96 8.08
CA ALA A 166 -0.93 0.09 7.09
C ALA A 166 -2.04 -0.35 6.13
N PHE A 167 -3.07 0.47 5.98
CA PHE A 167 -4.23 0.18 5.14
C PHE A 167 -4.30 1.11 3.93
N VAL A 168 -4.52 0.56 2.75
CA VAL A 168 -4.87 1.32 1.55
C VAL A 168 -6.30 0.98 1.16
N LEU A 169 -7.21 1.94 1.26
CA LEU A 169 -8.61 1.76 0.91
C LEU A 169 -8.85 2.23 -0.52
N PHE A 170 -9.26 1.32 -1.40
CA PHE A 170 -9.59 1.61 -2.79
C PHE A 170 -11.08 1.89 -2.91
N LEU A 171 -11.43 3.16 -3.14
CA LEU A 171 -12.78 3.69 -3.15
C LEU A 171 -13.12 4.38 -4.48
N ARG A 172 -14.41 4.49 -4.79
CA ARG A 172 -14.95 5.42 -5.79
C ARG A 172 -15.19 6.80 -5.18
N GLY A 173 -15.19 7.84 -6.00
CA GLY A 173 -15.31 9.22 -5.50
C GLY A 173 -16.59 9.50 -4.72
N HIS A 174 -17.72 8.90 -5.09
CA HIS A 174 -18.99 9.06 -4.35
C HIS A 174 -18.96 8.49 -2.92
N GLN A 175 -18.08 7.51 -2.64
CA GLN A 175 -17.91 6.95 -1.30
C GLN A 175 -17.17 7.92 -0.35
N VAL A 176 -16.50 8.96 -0.88
CA VAL A 176 -15.85 10.02 -0.09
C VAL A 176 -16.89 11.06 0.36
N SER A 177 -17.73 10.62 1.28
CA SER A 177 -18.82 11.39 1.89
C SER A 177 -18.31 12.25 3.06
N ARG A 178 -19.09 13.25 3.47
CA ARG A 178 -18.76 14.05 4.67
C ARG A 178 -18.76 13.22 5.95
N PRO A 179 -19.75 12.35 6.22
CA PRO A 179 -19.73 11.46 7.39
C PRO A 179 -18.49 10.55 7.42
N PHE A 180 -18.10 9.98 6.28
CA PHE A 180 -16.87 9.19 6.15
C PHE A 180 -15.62 10.01 6.54
N LEU A 181 -15.48 11.23 6.00
CA LEU A 181 -14.35 12.12 6.30
C LEU A 181 -14.27 12.52 7.78
N GLU A 182 -15.42 12.74 8.43
CA GLU A 182 -15.45 13.07 9.86
C GLU A 182 -14.92 11.92 10.73
N LYS A 183 -15.30 10.67 10.41
CA LYS A 183 -14.77 9.49 11.12
C LYS A 183 -13.29 9.23 10.82
N MET A 184 -12.86 9.46 9.58
CA MET A 184 -11.45 9.30 9.17
C MET A 184 -10.47 10.19 9.94
N LYS A 185 -10.90 11.27 10.61
CA LYS A 185 -10.03 12.12 11.43
C LYS A 185 -9.31 11.35 12.55
N ALA A 186 -9.94 10.31 13.10
CA ALA A 186 -9.37 9.45 14.14
C ALA A 186 -8.41 8.40 13.60
N VAL A 187 -8.49 8.07 12.31
CA VAL A 187 -7.74 7.00 11.66
C VAL A 187 -6.40 7.52 11.15
N LYS A 188 -5.29 7.05 11.75
CA LYS A 188 -3.92 7.50 11.41
C LYS A 188 -3.12 6.51 10.58
N ASN A 189 -3.62 5.29 10.42
CA ASN A 189 -2.92 4.16 9.82
C ASN A 189 -3.45 3.80 8.41
N ALA A 190 -4.15 4.73 7.75
CA ALA A 190 -4.79 4.49 6.47
C ALA A 190 -4.50 5.58 5.42
N MET A 191 -4.45 5.15 4.16
CA MET A 191 -4.42 6.00 2.96
C MET A 191 -5.64 5.68 2.08
N ILE A 192 -6.25 6.71 1.49
CA ILE A 192 -7.41 6.55 0.61
C ILE A 192 -6.98 6.63 -0.86
N SER A 193 -7.25 5.61 -1.65
CA SER A 193 -7.04 5.64 -3.10
C SER A 193 -8.37 5.79 -3.83
N VAL A 194 -8.52 6.87 -4.60
CA VAL A 194 -9.75 7.19 -5.33
C VAL A 194 -9.67 6.68 -6.77
N TYR A 195 -10.70 6.00 -7.24
CA TYR A 195 -10.80 5.52 -8.62
C TYR A 195 -10.81 6.70 -9.60
N ALA A 196 -10.02 6.61 -10.67
CA ALA A 196 -9.91 7.64 -11.70
C ALA A 196 -11.17 7.66 -12.60
N ASN A 197 -12.20 8.40 -12.15
CA ASN A 197 -13.40 8.73 -12.91
C ASN A 197 -13.78 10.21 -12.73
N GLU A 198 -14.95 10.60 -13.23
CA GLU A 198 -15.48 11.97 -13.13
C GLU A 198 -15.60 12.50 -11.68
N ASP A 199 -15.83 11.63 -10.70
CA ASP A 199 -15.95 12.01 -9.28
C ASP A 199 -14.59 12.31 -8.62
N MET A 200 -13.49 11.83 -9.21
CA MET A 200 -12.16 11.83 -8.61
C MET A 200 -11.70 13.24 -8.18
N PRO A 201 -11.78 14.29 -9.03
CA PRO A 201 -11.29 15.61 -8.64
C PRO A 201 -12.01 16.19 -7.41
N GLY A 202 -13.32 15.93 -7.30
CA GLY A 202 -14.13 16.36 -6.16
C GLY A 202 -13.76 15.59 -4.88
N ALA A 203 -13.59 14.27 -4.98
CA ALA A 203 -13.18 13.44 -3.87
C ALA A 203 -11.76 13.77 -3.37
N CYS A 204 -10.79 13.94 -4.27
CA CYS A 204 -9.43 14.32 -3.92
C CYS A 204 -9.36 15.71 -3.24
N ARG A 205 -10.18 16.67 -3.70
CA ARG A 205 -10.30 17.97 -3.02
C ARG A 205 -10.77 17.81 -1.58
N LYS A 206 -11.84 17.03 -1.35
CA LYS A 206 -12.35 16.76 0.00
C LYS A 206 -11.30 16.08 0.91
N LEU A 207 -10.56 15.11 0.37
CA LEU A 207 -9.49 14.41 1.12
C LEU A 207 -8.36 15.37 1.50
N ARG A 208 -7.95 16.23 0.57
CA ARG A 208 -6.93 17.27 0.81
C ARG A 208 -7.40 18.29 1.85
N ASP A 209 -8.63 18.79 1.74
CA ASP A 209 -9.21 19.75 2.70
C ASP A 209 -9.32 19.12 4.10
N ALA A 210 -9.57 17.81 4.17
CA ALA A 210 -9.57 17.03 5.41
C ALA A 210 -8.17 16.63 5.90
N ARG A 211 -7.10 17.03 5.19
CA ARG A 211 -5.70 16.70 5.50
C ARG A 211 -5.38 15.20 5.58
N LEU A 212 -6.09 14.40 4.79
CA LEU A 212 -5.89 12.94 4.71
C LEU A 212 -4.84 12.59 3.66
N LEU A 213 -4.12 11.48 3.85
CA LEU A 213 -3.22 10.94 2.85
C LEU A 213 -4.04 10.23 1.75
N TYR A 214 -3.80 10.58 0.49
CA TYR A 214 -4.55 10.00 -0.62
C TYR A 214 -3.72 9.71 -1.88
N ALA A 215 -4.29 8.81 -2.67
CA ALA A 215 -3.80 8.32 -3.94
C ALA A 215 -4.92 8.35 -4.99
N VAL A 216 -4.58 8.14 -6.25
CA VAL A 216 -5.53 7.86 -7.33
C VAL A 216 -5.20 6.50 -7.94
N HIS A 217 -6.21 5.74 -8.39
CA HIS A 217 -5.98 4.46 -9.04
C HIS A 217 -6.84 4.23 -10.27
N GLN A 218 -6.37 3.38 -11.18
CA GLN A 218 -7.14 2.85 -12.30
C GLN A 218 -6.94 1.34 -12.42
N ARG A 219 -8.04 0.62 -12.65
CA ARG A 219 -7.99 -0.75 -13.18
C ARG A 219 -7.94 -0.65 -14.70
N TYR A 220 -6.90 -1.18 -15.33
CA TYR A 220 -6.69 -1.07 -16.77
C TYR A 220 -6.93 -2.40 -17.49
N THR A 221 -7.38 -2.29 -18.72
CA THR A 221 -7.58 -3.35 -19.71
C THR A 221 -6.69 -3.07 -20.94
N GLU A 222 -6.82 -3.88 -21.98
CA GLU A 222 -6.16 -3.61 -23.26
C GLU A 222 -6.57 -2.26 -23.88
N GLN A 223 -7.81 -1.81 -23.63
CA GLN A 223 -8.32 -0.56 -24.20
C GLN A 223 -7.63 0.68 -23.62
N ASP A 224 -7.14 0.59 -22.39
CA ASP A 224 -6.50 1.70 -21.68
C ASP A 224 -5.00 1.82 -22.04
N ARG A 225 -4.43 0.84 -22.77
CA ARG A 225 -2.99 0.75 -23.04
C ARG A 225 -2.41 2.01 -23.66
N GLU A 226 -3.03 2.51 -24.73
CA GLU A 226 -2.51 3.69 -25.45
C GLU A 226 -2.55 4.94 -24.58
N GLN A 227 -3.65 5.14 -23.85
CA GLN A 227 -3.83 6.27 -22.94
C GLN A 227 -2.81 6.27 -21.79
N ILE A 228 -2.48 5.09 -21.26
CA ILE A 228 -1.49 4.95 -20.19
C ILE A 228 -0.08 5.18 -20.74
N LEU A 229 0.29 4.53 -21.83
CA LEU A 229 1.65 4.58 -22.39
C LEU A 229 2.00 5.94 -23.00
N SER A 230 1.02 6.72 -23.46
CA SER A 230 1.21 8.11 -23.88
C SER A 230 1.42 9.07 -22.70
N GLY A 231 1.10 8.62 -21.48
CA GLY A 231 1.07 9.41 -20.28
C GLY A 231 -0.17 10.29 -20.13
N GLU A 232 -1.12 10.26 -21.06
CA GLU A 232 -2.37 11.02 -20.98
C GLU A 232 -3.09 10.76 -19.64
N TRP A 233 -3.22 9.49 -19.25
CA TRP A 233 -3.83 9.14 -17.97
C TRP A 233 -3.09 9.78 -16.78
N LEU A 234 -1.76 9.68 -16.75
CA LEU A 234 -0.96 10.25 -15.67
C LEU A 234 -1.14 11.76 -15.59
N HIS A 235 -1.08 12.47 -16.72
CA HIS A 235 -1.29 13.92 -16.77
C HIS A 235 -2.69 14.32 -16.30
N SER A 236 -3.71 13.50 -16.57
CA SER A 236 -5.10 13.78 -16.16
C SER A 236 -5.27 13.80 -14.63
N ILE A 237 -4.47 13.04 -13.88
CA ILE A 237 -4.59 12.93 -12.41
C ILE A 237 -3.67 13.89 -11.66
N LEU A 238 -2.62 14.44 -12.30
CA LEU A 238 -1.65 15.34 -11.65
C LEU A 238 -2.28 16.59 -11.01
N PRO A 239 -3.28 17.27 -11.60
CA PRO A 239 -3.92 18.43 -10.99
C PRO A 239 -4.64 18.12 -9.67
N ALA A 240 -4.99 16.86 -9.43
CA ALA A 240 -5.57 16.43 -8.16
C ALA A 240 -4.54 16.32 -7.04
N HIS A 241 -3.23 16.37 -7.36
CA HIS A 241 -2.10 16.32 -6.44
C HIS A 241 -2.00 15.08 -5.53
N PRO A 242 -2.30 13.85 -6.00
CA PRO A 242 -2.20 12.66 -5.17
C PRO A 242 -0.75 12.39 -4.72
N ALA A 243 -0.57 11.73 -3.59
CA ALA A 243 0.75 11.28 -3.14
C ALA A 243 1.22 10.05 -3.94
N PHE A 244 0.28 9.18 -4.30
CA PHE A 244 0.52 7.97 -5.09
C PHE A 244 -0.44 7.86 -6.27
N ALA A 245 0.02 7.23 -7.34
CA ALA A 245 -0.81 6.78 -8.45
C ALA A 245 -0.66 5.26 -8.59
N PHE A 246 -1.78 4.53 -8.66
CA PHE A 246 -1.79 3.08 -8.76
C PHE A 246 -2.46 2.58 -10.05
N LEU A 247 -1.75 1.73 -10.78
CA LEU A 247 -2.33 0.95 -11.87
C LEU A 247 -2.56 -0.49 -11.41
N ARG A 248 -3.70 -1.07 -11.82
CA ARG A 248 -4.03 -2.46 -11.56
C ARG A 248 -4.47 -3.14 -12.84
N ALA A 249 -3.71 -4.12 -13.29
CA ALA A 249 -4.10 -4.92 -14.44
C ALA A 249 -5.44 -5.63 -14.20
N ASP A 250 -6.29 -5.61 -15.19
CA ASP A 250 -7.40 -6.55 -15.26
C ASP A 250 -6.94 -7.97 -15.61
N LEU A 251 -7.73 -8.98 -15.24
CA LEU A 251 -7.48 -10.37 -15.62
C LEU A 251 -7.49 -10.59 -17.13
N SER A 252 -8.23 -9.78 -17.89
CA SER A 252 -8.26 -9.84 -19.36
C SER A 252 -7.00 -9.30 -20.03
N CYS A 253 -6.13 -8.59 -19.29
CA CYS A 253 -4.97 -7.93 -19.86
C CYS A 253 -3.84 -8.93 -20.15
N THR A 254 -3.29 -8.86 -21.35
CA THR A 254 -2.21 -9.71 -21.84
C THR A 254 -0.92 -9.49 -21.06
N PRO A 255 -0.06 -10.52 -20.94
CA PRO A 255 1.26 -10.36 -20.32
C PRO A 255 2.14 -9.30 -20.99
N GLN A 256 1.99 -9.10 -22.30
CA GLN A 256 2.75 -8.10 -23.06
C GLN A 256 2.34 -6.68 -22.64
N THR A 257 1.03 -6.39 -22.59
CA THR A 257 0.53 -5.07 -22.16
C THR A 257 0.90 -4.78 -20.71
N GLN A 258 0.77 -5.75 -19.80
CA GLN A 258 1.23 -5.61 -18.41
C GLN A 258 2.73 -5.27 -18.33
N LYS A 259 3.57 -5.91 -19.16
CA LYS A 259 5.01 -5.67 -19.20
C LYS A 259 5.34 -4.26 -19.70
N GLU A 260 4.71 -3.82 -20.78
CA GLU A 260 4.95 -2.50 -21.37
C GLU A 260 4.50 -1.37 -20.44
N ILE A 261 3.33 -1.51 -19.80
CA ILE A 261 2.85 -0.56 -18.80
C ILE A 261 3.81 -0.50 -17.62
N TYR A 262 4.30 -1.64 -17.12
CA TYR A 262 5.28 -1.63 -16.05
C TYR A 262 6.62 -0.99 -16.45
N GLN A 263 7.08 -1.19 -17.70
CA GLN A 263 8.25 -0.47 -18.22
C GLN A 263 8.01 1.05 -18.29
N TYR A 264 6.80 1.48 -18.63
CA TYR A 264 6.42 2.89 -18.57
C TYR A 264 6.43 3.43 -17.13
N VAL A 265 5.84 2.70 -16.17
CA VAL A 265 5.87 3.05 -14.73
C VAL A 265 7.30 3.26 -14.24
N ASN A 266 8.19 2.29 -14.49
CA ASN A 266 9.60 2.38 -14.08
C ASN A 266 10.30 3.60 -14.71
N ARG A 267 10.04 3.88 -15.99
CA ARG A 267 10.62 5.03 -16.68
C ARG A 267 10.20 6.36 -16.05
N VAL A 268 8.91 6.52 -15.75
CA VAL A 268 8.39 7.72 -15.07
C VAL A 268 9.03 7.90 -13.70
N GLN A 269 9.18 6.80 -12.94
CA GLN A 269 9.88 6.83 -11.65
C GLN A 269 11.36 7.23 -11.82
N ASP A 270 12.08 6.67 -12.79
CA ASP A 270 13.49 6.95 -13.03
C ASP A 270 13.74 8.40 -13.48
N GLU A 271 12.85 8.95 -14.31
CA GLU A 271 12.91 10.33 -14.81
C GLU A 271 12.64 11.36 -13.70
N GLN A 272 11.81 11.02 -12.71
CA GLN A 272 11.50 11.86 -11.53
C GLN A 272 10.99 13.26 -11.88
N GLN A 273 10.24 13.38 -12.97
CA GLN A 273 9.68 14.66 -13.43
C GLN A 273 8.28 14.92 -12.88
N VAL A 274 7.65 13.91 -12.26
CA VAL A 274 6.30 14.02 -11.68
C VAL A 274 6.36 13.92 -10.16
N PRO A 275 5.64 14.79 -9.42
CA PRO A 275 5.66 14.81 -7.95
C PRO A 275 4.64 13.82 -7.38
N LEU A 276 4.75 12.53 -7.69
CA LEU A 276 3.97 11.43 -7.09
C LEU A 276 4.75 10.12 -7.16
N ILE A 277 4.41 9.15 -6.31
CA ILE A 277 4.94 7.79 -6.41
C ILE A 277 4.00 6.99 -7.33
N PHE A 278 4.50 6.58 -8.50
CA PHE A 278 3.70 5.88 -9.49
C PHE A 278 3.96 4.37 -9.44
N MET A 279 2.96 3.52 -9.29
CA MET A 279 3.15 2.06 -9.11
C MET A 279 2.14 1.24 -9.93
N ASP A 280 2.57 0.08 -10.43
CA ASP A 280 1.68 -1.03 -10.79
C ASP A 280 1.56 -1.97 -9.58
N ILE A 281 0.35 -2.10 -9.02
CA ILE A 281 0.13 -2.83 -7.77
C ILE A 281 0.67 -4.27 -7.85
N LYS A 282 0.46 -4.97 -8.96
CA LYS A 282 0.86 -6.37 -9.10
C LYS A 282 2.38 -6.48 -9.17
N GLN A 283 3.01 -5.69 -10.04
CA GLN A 283 4.44 -5.81 -10.31
C GLN A 283 5.29 -5.24 -9.18
N ASP A 284 4.92 -4.09 -8.62
CA ASP A 284 5.64 -3.49 -7.50
C ASP A 284 5.50 -4.33 -6.22
N THR A 285 4.31 -4.89 -5.95
CA THR A 285 4.15 -5.82 -4.80
C THR A 285 5.00 -7.07 -4.98
N ARG A 286 5.06 -7.66 -6.19
CA ARG A 286 5.97 -8.79 -6.47
C ARG A 286 7.44 -8.40 -6.31
N LEU A 287 7.83 -7.20 -6.72
CA LEU A 287 9.20 -6.72 -6.53
C LEU A 287 9.55 -6.58 -5.06
N ILE A 288 8.65 -6.02 -4.24
CA ILE A 288 8.81 -5.89 -2.80
C ILE A 288 8.87 -7.27 -2.14
N ASP A 289 8.00 -8.19 -2.55
CA ASP A 289 7.96 -9.55 -2.03
C ASP A 289 9.27 -10.30 -2.31
N ARG A 290 9.79 -10.27 -3.54
CA ARG A 290 11.13 -10.80 -3.90
C ARG A 290 12.29 -10.14 -3.15
N ILE A 291 12.09 -8.94 -2.63
CA ILE A 291 13.08 -8.24 -1.79
C ILE A 291 12.93 -8.73 -0.34
N ILE A 292 11.76 -9.20 0.08
CA ILE A 292 11.50 -9.60 1.45
C ILE A 292 11.77 -11.09 1.66
N SER A 293 11.34 -11.94 0.74
CA SER A 293 11.55 -13.38 0.72
C SER A 293 12.18 -13.83 -0.59
N ASP A 294 12.72 -15.05 -0.60
CA ASP A 294 13.36 -15.65 -1.80
C ASP A 294 12.33 -16.12 -2.85
N GLY A 295 11.03 -16.11 -2.51
CA GLY A 295 9.92 -16.55 -3.37
C GLY A 295 9.06 -15.40 -3.89
N GLU A 296 8.09 -15.73 -4.74
CA GLU A 296 7.08 -14.78 -5.22
C GLU A 296 5.70 -15.16 -4.71
N CYS A 297 5.18 -14.38 -3.76
CA CYS A 297 3.89 -14.58 -3.17
C CYS A 297 3.04 -13.32 -3.30
N LEU A 298 2.09 -13.35 -4.22
CA LEU A 298 1.00 -12.37 -4.29
C LEU A 298 -0.29 -13.10 -3.99
N VAL A 299 -0.98 -12.68 -2.93
CA VAL A 299 -2.23 -13.28 -2.48
C VAL A 299 -3.28 -12.20 -2.26
N GLY A 300 -4.49 -12.52 -2.65
CA GLY A 300 -5.67 -11.76 -2.28
C GLY A 300 -6.91 -12.62 -2.24
N PHE A 301 -8.00 -12.06 -1.73
CA PHE A 301 -9.29 -12.74 -1.66
C PHE A 301 -10.38 -11.88 -2.29
N ASP A 302 -11.22 -12.51 -3.11
CA ASP A 302 -12.41 -11.90 -3.68
C ASP A 302 -13.55 -11.78 -2.66
N ALA A 303 -14.61 -11.05 -3.03
CA ALA A 303 -15.78 -10.87 -2.17
C ALA A 303 -16.51 -12.19 -1.88
N ASP A 304 -16.34 -13.24 -2.68
CA ASP A 304 -16.88 -14.58 -2.40
C ASP A 304 -15.92 -15.44 -1.56
N GLY A 305 -14.81 -14.87 -1.11
CA GLY A 305 -13.77 -15.53 -0.34
C GLY A 305 -12.75 -16.31 -1.18
N SER A 306 -12.92 -16.37 -2.52
CA SER A 306 -12.02 -17.11 -3.41
C SER A 306 -10.61 -16.51 -3.41
N LEU A 307 -9.59 -17.37 -3.45
CA LEU A 307 -8.20 -16.98 -3.50
C LEU A 307 -7.82 -16.43 -4.89
N ARG A 308 -7.07 -15.33 -4.90
CA ARG A 308 -6.36 -14.79 -6.06
C ARG A 308 -4.86 -14.88 -5.83
N THR A 309 -4.17 -15.44 -6.80
CA THR A 309 -2.70 -15.45 -6.86
C THR A 309 -2.21 -14.77 -8.13
N HIS A 310 -0.89 -14.70 -8.31
CA HIS A 310 -0.30 -14.26 -9.57
C HIS A 310 -0.61 -15.19 -10.75
N GLU A 311 -1.01 -16.43 -10.49
CA GLU A 311 -1.37 -17.46 -11.48
C GLU A 311 -2.86 -17.41 -11.88
N GLY A 312 -3.71 -16.75 -11.08
CA GLY A 312 -5.13 -16.63 -11.36
C GLY A 312 -6.02 -16.75 -10.12
N CYS A 313 -7.30 -17.01 -10.34
CA CYS A 313 -8.29 -17.21 -9.28
C CYS A 313 -8.49 -18.70 -9.02
N LYS A 314 -8.38 -19.11 -7.75
CA LYS A 314 -8.68 -20.46 -7.25
C LYS A 314 -10.00 -20.40 -6.48
N ARG A 315 -10.98 -21.19 -6.92
CA ARG A 315 -12.38 -21.14 -6.45
C ARG A 315 -12.77 -22.34 -5.59
N GLU A 316 -11.84 -23.28 -5.43
CA GLU A 316 -12.04 -24.48 -4.63
C GLU A 316 -12.15 -24.12 -3.15
N GLU A 317 -13.02 -24.82 -2.41
CA GLU A 317 -13.33 -24.55 -1.00
C GLU A 317 -12.09 -24.48 -0.12
N GLN A 318 -11.13 -25.40 -0.31
CA GLN A 318 -9.86 -25.47 0.42
C GLN A 318 -8.98 -24.21 0.31
N TYR A 319 -9.28 -23.33 -0.65
CA TYR A 319 -8.57 -22.06 -0.84
C TYR A 319 -9.40 -20.84 -0.43
N ASN A 320 -10.61 -21.03 0.09
CA ASN A 320 -11.52 -19.94 0.38
C ASN A 320 -11.42 -19.49 1.84
N ILE A 321 -11.15 -18.20 2.04
CA ILE A 321 -10.91 -17.59 3.36
C ILE A 321 -12.15 -17.59 4.26
N PHE A 322 -13.34 -17.82 3.72
CA PHE A 322 -14.57 -17.94 4.52
C PHE A 322 -14.68 -19.28 5.23
N TYR A 323 -13.97 -20.31 4.76
CA TYR A 323 -14.06 -21.67 5.32
C TYR A 323 -12.77 -22.12 6.00
N HIS A 324 -11.62 -21.60 5.58
CA HIS A 324 -10.31 -22.02 6.10
C HIS A 324 -9.48 -20.85 6.66
N PRO A 325 -8.67 -21.09 7.70
CA PRO A 325 -7.68 -20.12 8.18
C PRO A 325 -6.69 -19.71 7.09
N LEU A 326 -6.22 -18.47 7.17
CA LEU A 326 -5.27 -17.89 6.22
C LEU A 326 -4.01 -18.75 6.07
N GLU A 327 -3.46 -19.24 7.18
CA GLU A 327 -2.24 -20.05 7.16
C GLU A 327 -2.43 -21.37 6.40
N GLU A 328 -3.55 -22.07 6.62
CA GLU A 328 -3.85 -23.34 5.94
C GLU A 328 -3.98 -23.16 4.42
N ILE A 329 -4.62 -22.06 4.00
CA ILE A 329 -4.75 -21.69 2.59
C ILE A 329 -3.36 -21.44 1.99
N LEU A 330 -2.50 -20.67 2.68
CA LEU A 330 -1.15 -20.36 2.20
C LEU A 330 -0.26 -21.62 2.12
N GLN A 331 -0.33 -22.51 3.11
CA GLN A 331 0.37 -23.80 3.08
C GLN A 331 -0.02 -24.65 1.86
N SER A 332 -1.28 -24.56 1.45
CA SER A 332 -1.82 -25.34 0.33
C SER A 332 -1.55 -24.70 -1.03
N ALA A 333 -1.61 -23.36 -1.11
CA ALA A 333 -1.60 -22.62 -2.37
C ALA A 333 -0.24 -21.97 -2.72
N ALA A 334 0.64 -21.76 -1.75
CA ALA A 334 1.88 -21.01 -1.90
C ALA A 334 3.13 -21.82 -1.50
N LYS A 335 3.17 -23.12 -1.83
CA LYS A 335 4.30 -24.00 -1.52
C LYS A 335 5.61 -23.50 -2.16
N LYS A 336 6.73 -23.67 -1.43
CA LYS A 336 8.08 -23.36 -1.93
C LYS A 336 8.61 -24.42 -2.88
#